data_AF-A0A925Y0Y3-F1
#
_entry.id   AF-A0A925Y0Y3-F1
#
_cell.length_a   1.000
_cell.length_b   1.000
_cell.length_c   1.000
_cell.angle_alpha   90.00
_cell.angle_beta   90.00
_cell.angle_gamma   90.00
#
_symmetry.space_group_name_H-M   'P 1'
#
loop_
_entity.id
_entity.type
_entity.pdbx_description
1 polymer ?
#
loop_
_entity_poly.entity_id
_entity_poly.type
_entity_poly.pdbx_seq_one_letter_code
_entity_poly.pdbx_strand_id
1 'polypeptide(L)'
;KGLLRSEEPTAWDIRLDDPQSATAFAENLRSTMGPDVHIETWEDMNRGIYDTMRLERIGSFIVLTLIILVAAFNILVSLTLGVVEKRRDIAILKTVGLTDTQIRNVFLYQGLMIGLISVSVGVVIGLAVCIGQQTFHWISFDMSQGFLVPALPLEVHSLDVVVVAIVGLVLACTAAIYPAHRASRALVVDGVRSE
;
A
#
# COMPACT_ATOMS: atom_id res chain seq x y z
N LYS A 1 46.41 -25.63 22.69
CA LYS A 1 45.52 -26.71 22.19
C LYS A 1 44.58 -26.06 21.19
N GLY A 2 44.93 -25.80 19.93
CA GLY A 2 45.52 -26.73 18.96
C GLY A 2 44.39 -27.41 18.16
N LEU A 3 43.44 -26.63 17.61
CA LEU A 3 42.40 -27.16 16.75
C LEU A 3 43.00 -27.39 15.36
N LEU A 4 42.81 -28.62 14.90
CA LEU A 4 43.42 -29.23 13.73
C LEU A 4 43.14 -28.39 12.48
N ARG A 5 44.23 -27.90 11.88
CA ARG A 5 44.25 -27.39 10.51
C ARG A 5 44.18 -28.62 9.59
N SER A 6 42.98 -29.03 9.20
CA SER A 6 42.81 -29.88 8.02
C SER A 6 43.04 -29.01 6.79
N GLU A 7 43.94 -29.43 5.90
CA GLU A 7 44.26 -28.73 4.65
C GLU A 7 43.20 -28.94 3.55
N GLU A 8 42.03 -29.46 3.90
CA GLU A 8 40.90 -29.68 2.99
C GLU A 8 39.81 -28.64 3.24
N PRO A 9 39.25 -27.99 2.20
CA PRO A 9 38.21 -26.98 2.36
C PRO A 9 36.96 -27.60 3.00
N THR A 10 36.72 -27.26 4.26
CA THR A 10 35.62 -27.81 5.08
C THR A 10 34.26 -27.19 4.73
N ALA A 11 34.25 -26.02 4.08
CA ALA A 11 33.05 -25.33 3.62
C ALA A 11 33.35 -24.47 2.39
N TRP A 12 32.35 -24.31 1.53
CA TRP A 12 32.38 -23.44 0.36
C TRP A 12 31.22 -22.46 0.46
N ASP A 13 31.54 -21.17 0.61
CA ASP A 13 30.54 -20.10 0.60
C ASP A 13 30.31 -19.62 -0.83
N ILE A 14 29.09 -19.83 -1.34
CA ILE A 14 28.69 -19.37 -2.66
C ILE A 14 27.78 -18.16 -2.48
N ARG A 15 28.22 -17.00 -2.98
CA ARG A 15 27.43 -15.78 -2.99
C ARG A 15 26.71 -15.66 -4.34
N LEU A 16 25.39 -15.59 -4.28
CA LEU A 16 24.53 -15.34 -5.44
C LEU A 16 24.32 -13.83 -5.61
N ASP A 17 24.17 -13.38 -6.86
CA ASP A 17 23.83 -11.98 -7.17
C ASP A 17 22.38 -11.64 -6.80
N ASP A 18 21.46 -12.61 -6.90
CA ASP A 18 20.08 -12.48 -6.45
C ASP A 18 19.85 -13.29 -5.15
N PRO A 19 19.68 -12.61 -4.00
CA PRO A 19 19.40 -13.27 -2.72
C PRO A 19 18.13 -14.10 -2.72
N GLN A 20 17.11 -13.75 -3.53
CA GLN A 20 15.83 -14.46 -3.58
C GLN A 20 15.92 -15.82 -4.29
N SER A 21 16.96 -16.00 -5.12
CA SER A 21 17.21 -17.25 -5.83
C SER A 21 17.92 -18.30 -4.97
N ALA A 22 18.38 -17.94 -3.77
CA ALA A 22 19.19 -18.80 -2.90
C ALA A 22 18.52 -20.13 -2.55
N THR A 23 17.22 -20.11 -2.27
CA THR A 23 16.45 -21.30 -1.88
C THR A 23 16.28 -22.25 -3.06
N ALA A 24 15.94 -21.71 -4.23
CA ALA A 24 15.80 -22.49 -5.47
C ALA A 24 17.15 -23.05 -5.97
N PHE A 25 18.23 -22.27 -5.81
CA PHE A 25 19.58 -22.73 -6.15
C PHE A 25 20.04 -23.84 -5.21
N ALA A 26 19.83 -23.68 -3.90
CA ALA A 26 20.16 -24.71 -2.91
C ALA A 26 19.40 -26.01 -3.16
N GLU A 27 18.11 -25.93 -3.52
CA GLU A 27 17.30 -27.11 -3.82
C GLU A 27 17.79 -27.85 -5.08
N ASN A 28 18.16 -27.11 -6.14
CA ASN A 28 18.80 -27.68 -7.33
C ASN A 28 20.16 -28.32 -7.00
N LEU A 29 20.98 -27.69 -6.16
CA LEU A 29 22.28 -28.22 -5.77
C LEU A 29 22.15 -29.49 -4.91
N ARG A 30 21.18 -29.53 -3.97
CA ARG A 30 20.84 -30.71 -3.17
C ARG A 30 20.42 -31.89 -4.05
N SER A 31 19.65 -31.62 -5.11
CA SER A 31 19.23 -32.67 -6.06
C SER A 31 20.39 -33.23 -6.92
N THR A 32 21.46 -32.45 -7.12
CA THR A 32 22.59 -32.82 -7.99
C THR A 32 23.75 -33.45 -7.22
N MET A 33 24.03 -33.00 -5.99
CA MET A 33 25.22 -33.41 -5.21
C MET A 33 24.99 -34.60 -4.25
N GLY A 34 23.75 -35.08 -4.11
CA GLY A 34 23.42 -36.23 -3.26
C GLY A 34 23.39 -35.91 -1.74
N PRO A 35 23.05 -36.90 -0.89
CA PRO A 35 22.81 -36.69 0.55
C PRO A 35 24.07 -36.48 1.40
N ASP A 36 25.27 -36.71 0.86
CA ASP A 36 26.54 -36.58 1.60
C ASP A 36 27.02 -35.12 1.75
N VAL A 37 26.38 -34.17 1.06
CA VAL A 37 26.71 -32.74 1.14
C VAL A 37 25.62 -32.01 1.93
N HIS A 38 26.00 -31.40 3.06
CA HIS A 38 25.10 -30.55 3.83
C HIS A 38 25.07 -29.14 3.22
N ILE A 39 23.92 -28.73 2.71
CA ILE A 39 23.73 -27.43 2.06
C ILE A 39 22.79 -26.62 2.95
N GLU A 40 23.32 -25.60 3.61
CA GLU A 40 22.54 -24.65 4.39
C GLU A 40 22.45 -23.32 3.64
N THR A 41 21.25 -22.74 3.58
CA THR A 41 21.07 -21.38 3.06
C THR A 41 21.15 -20.37 4.20
N TRP A 42 21.41 -19.10 3.86
CA TRP A 42 21.35 -18.01 4.84
C TRP A 42 19.96 -17.90 5.49
N GLU A 43 18.88 -18.24 4.77
CA GLU A 43 17.52 -18.32 5.33
C GLU A 43 17.39 -19.46 6.35
N ASP A 44 17.98 -20.63 6.08
CA ASP A 44 17.97 -21.78 7.02
C ASP A 44 18.74 -21.46 8.30
N MET A 45 19.91 -20.81 8.19
CA MET A 45 20.74 -20.41 9.34
C MET A 45 20.09 -19.30 10.18
N ASN A 46 19.25 -18.47 9.58
CA ASN A 46 18.70 -17.27 10.21
C ASN A 46 17.16 -17.29 10.33
N ARG A 47 16.58 -18.49 10.39
CA ARG A 47 15.13 -18.73 10.34
C ARG A 47 14.33 -17.91 11.36
N GLY A 48 14.86 -17.71 12.57
CA GLY A 48 14.21 -16.89 13.61
C GLY A 48 14.07 -15.41 13.24
N ILE A 49 15.05 -14.82 12.55
CA ILE A 49 14.97 -13.45 12.04
C ILE A 49 14.00 -13.39 10.86
N TYR A 50 14.02 -14.39 9.98
CA TYR A 50 13.14 -14.45 8.81
C TYR A 50 11.65 -14.59 9.19
N ASP A 51 11.35 -15.47 10.15
CA ASP A 51 9.99 -15.66 10.67
C ASP A 51 9.47 -14.40 11.37
N THR A 52 10.35 -13.69 12.10
CA THR A 52 10.02 -12.42 12.75
C THR A 52 9.71 -11.33 11.72
N MET A 53 10.55 -11.18 10.69
CA MET A 53 10.32 -10.23 9.59
C MET A 53 9.03 -10.53 8.82
N ARG A 54 8.73 -11.81 8.61
CA ARG A 54 7.48 -12.23 7.96
C ARG A 54 6.26 -11.88 8.79
N LEU A 55 6.31 -12.11 10.10
CA LEU A 55 5.21 -11.78 11.02
C LEU A 55 4.95 -10.27 11.06
N GLU A 56 6.02 -9.46 11.11
CA GLU A 56 5.93 -8.00 11.08
C GLU A 56 5.33 -7.48 9.77
N ARG A 57 5.77 -8.01 8.63
CA ARG A 57 5.25 -7.63 7.30
C ARG A 57 3.75 -7.96 7.17
N ILE A 58 3.32 -9.13 7.66
CA ILE A 58 1.91 -9.52 7.66
C ILE A 58 1.09 -8.61 8.59
N GLY A 59 1.60 -8.30 9.79
CA GLY A 59 0.95 -7.39 10.72
C GLY A 59 0.72 -6.00 10.11
N SER A 60 1.75 -5.45 9.48
CA SER A 60 1.67 -4.16 8.76
C SER A 60 0.65 -4.19 7.63
N PHE A 61 0.59 -5.29 6.85
CA PHE A 61 -0.38 -5.46 5.77
C PHE A 61 -1.83 -5.45 6.28
N ILE A 62 -2.11 -6.13 7.39
CA ILE A 62 -3.46 -6.18 8.00
C ILE A 62 -3.89 -4.77 8.45
N VAL A 63 -3.03 -4.06 9.18
CA VAL A 63 -3.33 -2.72 9.68
C VAL A 63 -3.54 -1.74 8.52
N LEU A 64 -2.66 -1.78 7.51
CA LEU A 64 -2.76 -0.91 6.33
C LEU A 64 -4.07 -1.15 5.56
N THR A 65 -4.44 -2.42 5.39
CA THR A 65 -5.71 -2.80 4.75
C THR A 65 -6.92 -2.28 5.54
N LEU A 66 -6.89 -2.37 6.87
CA LEU A 66 -7.95 -1.85 7.73
C LEU A 66 -8.10 -0.33 7.62
N ILE A 67 -6.98 0.41 7.59
CA ILE A 67 -6.97 1.87 7.41
C ILE A 67 -7.59 2.25 6.06
N ILE A 68 -7.20 1.57 4.98
CA ILE A 68 -7.75 1.80 3.63
C ILE A 68 -9.27 1.54 3.63
N LEU A 69 -9.71 0.45 4.28
CA LEU A 69 -11.14 0.10 4.35
C LEU A 69 -11.95 1.17 5.11
N VAL A 70 -11.46 1.63 6.25
CA VAL A 70 -12.10 2.71 7.04
C VAL A 70 -12.15 4.01 6.23
N ALA A 71 -11.05 4.36 5.54
CA ALA A 71 -10.99 5.56 4.70
C ALA A 71 -11.97 5.50 3.53
N ALA A 72 -12.06 4.36 2.84
CA ALA A 72 -12.99 4.16 1.74
C ALA A 72 -14.46 4.29 2.22
N PHE A 73 -14.78 3.71 3.37
CA PHE A 73 -16.12 3.83 3.97
C PHE A 73 -16.45 5.28 4.34
N ASN A 74 -15.48 6.03 4.87
CA ASN A 74 -15.65 7.43 5.20
C ASN A 74 -15.99 8.29 3.96
N ILE A 75 -15.28 8.06 2.85
CA ILE A 75 -15.55 8.74 1.56
C ILE A 75 -16.97 8.44 1.08
N LEU A 76 -17.41 7.18 1.16
CA LEU A 76 -18.76 6.77 0.77
C LEU A 76 -19.84 7.48 1.59
N VAL A 77 -19.67 7.54 2.91
CA VAL A 77 -20.61 8.22 3.81
C VAL A 77 -20.65 9.72 3.51
N SER A 78 -19.49 10.35 3.38
CA SER A 78 -19.37 11.79 3.09
C SER A 78 -20.05 12.17 1.76
N LEU A 79 -19.76 11.44 0.68
CA LEU A 79 -20.37 11.68 -0.63
C LEU A 79 -21.88 11.42 -0.61
N THR A 80 -22.32 10.35 0.03
CA THR A 80 -23.76 10.02 0.11
C THR A 80 -24.52 11.09 0.90
N LEU A 81 -23.96 11.56 2.01
CA LEU A 81 -24.58 12.60 2.83
C LEU A 81 -24.64 13.94 2.09
N GLY A 82 -23.56 14.31 1.38
CA GLY A 82 -23.55 15.52 0.56
C GLY A 82 -24.63 15.53 -0.53
N VAL A 83 -24.98 14.37 -1.09
CA VAL A 83 -26.11 14.24 -2.03
C VAL A 83 -27.45 14.46 -1.33
N VAL A 84 -27.62 13.91 -0.13
CA VAL A 84 -28.87 14.05 0.65
C VAL A 84 -29.08 15.51 1.07
N GLU A 85 -28.03 16.20 1.54
CA GLU A 85 -28.09 17.61 1.91
C GLU A 85 -28.42 18.52 0.71
N LYS A 86 -27.88 18.20 -0.49
CA LYS A 86 -28.12 18.97 -1.71
C LYS A 86 -29.35 18.53 -2.51
N ARG A 87 -30.18 17.60 -2.02
CA ARG A 87 -31.38 17.12 -2.75
C ARG A 87 -32.32 18.24 -3.18
N ARG A 88 -32.51 19.26 -2.33
CA ARG A 88 -33.39 20.40 -2.63
C ARG A 88 -32.84 21.26 -3.78
N ASP A 89 -31.55 21.56 -3.76
CA ASP A 89 -30.87 22.31 -4.82
C ASP A 89 -30.93 21.55 -6.15
N ILE A 90 -30.72 20.23 -6.12
CA ILE A 90 -30.83 19.36 -7.30
C ILE A 90 -32.26 19.37 -7.84
N ALA A 91 -33.27 19.32 -6.97
CA ALA A 91 -34.68 19.40 -7.37
C ALA A 91 -34.99 20.72 -8.09
N ILE A 92 -34.52 21.85 -7.54
CA ILE A 92 -34.67 23.18 -8.17
C ILE A 92 -33.98 23.18 -9.54
N LEU A 93 -32.74 22.70 -9.65
CA LEU A 93 -32.01 22.62 -10.91
C LEU A 93 -32.73 21.77 -11.96
N LYS A 94 -33.34 20.63 -11.57
CA LYS A 94 -34.17 19.82 -12.48
C LYS A 94 -35.40 20.59 -12.95
N THR A 95 -36.05 21.39 -12.09
CA THR A 95 -37.21 22.21 -12.49
C THR A 95 -36.84 23.34 -13.46
N VAL A 96 -35.59 23.83 -13.43
CA VAL A 96 -35.05 24.82 -14.38
C VAL A 96 -34.66 24.16 -15.72
N GLY A 97 -34.68 22.83 -15.82
CA GLY A 97 -34.46 22.08 -17.06
C GLY A 97 -33.11 21.33 -17.14
N LEU A 98 -32.36 21.19 -16.04
CA LEU A 98 -31.17 20.35 -16.06
C LEU A 98 -31.53 18.86 -16.24
N THR A 99 -30.77 18.20 -17.10
CA THR A 99 -30.87 16.75 -17.34
C THR A 99 -30.14 15.95 -16.25
N ASP A 100 -30.58 14.72 -16.01
CA ASP A 100 -29.95 13.80 -15.04
C ASP A 100 -28.45 13.57 -15.34
N THR A 101 -28.07 13.63 -16.62
CA THR A 101 -26.67 13.50 -17.08
C THR A 101 -25.82 14.67 -16.61
N GLN A 102 -26.34 15.90 -16.65
CA GLN A 102 -25.60 17.09 -16.18
C GLN A 102 -25.37 17.02 -14.67
N ILE A 103 -26.37 16.59 -13.90
CA ILE A 103 -26.26 16.41 -12.46
C ILE A 103 -25.23 15.33 -12.13
N ARG A 104 -25.28 14.18 -12.82
CA ARG A 104 -24.28 13.11 -12.69
C ARG A 104 -22.87 13.62 -12.97
N ASN A 105 -22.67 14.42 -14.02
CA ASN A 105 -21.35 14.96 -14.36
C ASN A 105 -20.80 15.89 -13.28
N VAL A 106 -21.64 16.74 -12.65
CA VAL A 106 -21.20 17.59 -11.54
C VAL A 106 -20.64 16.75 -10.38
N PHE A 107 -21.33 15.68 -10.00
CA PHE A 107 -20.85 14.78 -8.94
C PHE A 107 -19.58 14.00 -9.35
N LEU A 108 -19.48 13.63 -10.62
CA LEU A 108 -18.28 12.98 -11.15
C LEU A 108 -17.06 13.91 -11.08
N TYR A 109 -17.22 15.19 -11.46
CA TYR A 109 -16.16 16.20 -11.35
C TYR A 109 -15.80 16.51 -9.90
N GLN A 110 -16.79 16.56 -9.00
CA GLN A 110 -16.54 16.72 -7.57
C GLN A 110 -15.72 15.56 -7.01
N GLY A 111 -16.07 14.32 -7.36
CA GLY A 111 -15.30 13.13 -6.98
C GLY A 111 -13.88 13.14 -7.53
N LEU A 112 -13.71 13.54 -8.80
CA LEU A 112 -12.39 13.67 -9.43
C LEU A 112 -11.52 14.72 -8.73
N MET A 113 -12.08 15.89 -8.40
CA MET A 113 -11.38 16.96 -7.67
C MET A 113 -10.92 16.50 -6.28
N ILE A 114 -11.82 15.84 -5.53
CA ILE A 114 -11.48 15.30 -4.21
C ILE A 114 -10.37 14.25 -4.33
N GLY A 115 -10.48 13.34 -5.31
CA GLY A 115 -9.46 12.32 -5.58
C GLY A 115 -8.10 12.93 -5.93
N LEU A 116 -8.09 13.96 -6.79
CA LEU A 116 -6.86 14.64 -7.18
C LEU A 116 -6.19 15.32 -5.97
N ILE A 117 -6.96 16.03 -5.14
CA ILE A 117 -6.45 16.71 -3.94
C ILE A 117 -5.89 15.70 -2.96
N SER A 118 -6.61 14.61 -2.70
CA SER A 118 -6.18 13.58 -1.74
C SER A 118 -4.92 12.84 -2.19
N VAL A 119 -4.81 12.46 -3.46
CA VAL A 119 -3.58 11.86 -4.02
C VAL A 119 -2.41 12.84 -3.94
N SER A 120 -2.62 14.10 -4.33
CA SER A 120 -1.57 15.13 -4.31
C SER A 120 -1.03 15.34 -2.89
N VAL A 121 -1.93 15.52 -1.93
CA VAL A 121 -1.57 15.71 -0.51
C VAL A 121 -0.90 14.46 0.05
N GLY A 122 -1.40 13.26 -0.27
CA GLY A 122 -0.81 11.99 0.18
C GLY A 122 0.61 11.79 -0.33
N VAL A 123 0.87 12.06 -1.61
CA VAL A 123 2.21 11.95 -2.21
C VAL A 123 3.18 12.94 -1.58
N VAL A 124 2.76 14.20 -1.40
CA VAL A 124 3.60 15.23 -0.78
C VAL A 124 3.96 14.85 0.65
N ILE A 125 2.98 14.42 1.46
CA ILE A 125 3.23 14.01 2.84
C ILE A 125 4.13 12.76 2.87
N GLY A 126 3.86 11.75 2.04
CA GLY A 126 4.65 10.52 1.99
C GLY A 126 6.12 10.78 1.62
N LEU A 127 6.36 11.62 0.60
CA LEU A 127 7.72 12.02 0.21
C LEU A 127 8.40 12.85 1.29
N ALA A 128 7.69 13.79 1.92
CA ALA A 128 8.23 14.59 3.02
C ALA A 128 8.66 13.71 4.20
N VAL A 129 7.88 12.68 4.54
CA VAL A 129 8.24 11.71 5.58
C VAL A 129 9.46 10.88 5.17
N CYS A 130 9.54 10.41 3.93
CA CYS A 130 10.71 9.65 3.45
C CYS A 130 12.00 10.48 3.49
N ILE A 131 11.95 11.72 2.98
CA ILE A 131 13.08 12.65 2.98
C ILE A 131 13.45 13.04 4.42
N GLY A 132 12.43 13.30 5.26
CA GLY A 132 12.61 13.59 6.68
C GLY A 132 13.32 12.46 7.41
N GLN A 133 12.93 11.21 7.14
CA GLN A 133 13.57 10.03 7.72
C GLN A 133 15.03 9.88 7.26
N GLN A 134 15.31 10.06 5.97
CA GLN A 134 16.68 10.00 5.44
C GLN A 134 17.58 11.12 6.01
N THR A 135 17.02 12.30 6.26
CA THR A 135 17.79 13.46 6.75
C THR A 135 18.00 13.39 8.27
N PHE A 136 16.93 13.16 9.03
CA PHE A 136 16.92 13.29 10.49
C PHE A 136 17.07 11.96 11.24
N HIS A 137 17.03 10.81 10.55
CA HIS A 137 17.18 9.48 11.17
C HIS A 137 16.27 9.31 12.42
N TRP A 138 15.01 9.75 12.34
CA TRP A 138 14.09 9.82 13.49
C TRP A 138 13.85 8.45 14.14
N ILE A 139 13.82 7.37 13.35
CA ILE A 139 13.98 6.01 13.87
C ILE A 139 15.43 5.59 13.61
N SER A 140 16.28 5.83 14.59
CA SER A 140 17.61 5.25 14.69
C SER A 140 17.51 4.00 15.57
N PHE A 141 17.97 2.86 15.08
CA PHE A 141 18.18 1.69 15.93
C PHE A 141 19.46 1.94 16.73
N ASP A 142 19.37 1.82 18.05
CA ASP A 142 20.52 1.95 18.92
C ASP A 142 21.57 0.90 18.51
N MET A 143 22.77 1.34 18.10
CA MET A 143 23.85 0.47 17.61
C MET A 143 24.31 -0.57 18.65
N SER A 144 23.87 -0.43 19.90
CA SER A 144 24.19 -1.34 21.01
C SER A 144 23.64 -2.76 20.84
N GLN A 145 22.69 -2.99 19.91
CA GLN A 145 22.03 -4.30 19.73
C GLN A 145 22.49 -5.12 18.51
N GLY A 146 23.59 -4.74 17.84
CA GLY A 146 24.20 -5.56 16.77
C GLY A 146 23.66 -5.32 15.36
N PHE A 147 22.89 -4.25 15.13
CA PHE A 147 22.52 -3.81 13.78
C PHE A 147 23.65 -2.95 13.16
N LEU A 148 24.25 -3.44 12.07
CA LEU A 148 25.38 -2.81 11.37
C LEU A 148 24.97 -1.66 10.42
N VAL A 149 23.68 -1.28 10.39
CA VAL A 149 23.14 -0.27 9.47
C VAL A 149 22.46 0.85 10.28
N PRO A 150 22.90 2.13 10.15
CA PRO A 150 22.50 3.23 11.05
C PRO A 150 21.05 3.72 10.87
N ALA A 151 20.31 3.25 9.86
CA ALA A 151 18.86 3.46 9.70
C ALA A 151 18.27 2.44 8.74
N LEU A 152 16.94 2.30 8.73
CA LEU A 152 16.24 1.61 7.65
C LEU A 152 16.57 2.31 6.32
N PRO A 153 17.26 1.65 5.36
CA PRO A 153 17.47 2.24 4.04
C PRO A 153 16.13 2.31 3.31
N LEU A 154 15.49 3.48 3.35
CA LEU A 154 14.28 3.75 2.58
C LEU A 154 14.68 4.10 1.15
N GLU A 155 14.68 3.10 0.27
CA GLU A 155 14.83 3.32 -1.17
C GLU A 155 13.48 3.66 -1.79
N VAL A 156 13.25 4.95 -2.02
CA VAL A 156 12.03 5.42 -2.69
C VAL A 156 12.18 5.23 -4.20
N HIS A 157 11.54 4.19 -4.74
CA HIS A 157 11.44 4.02 -6.18
C HIS A 157 10.35 4.94 -6.75
N SER A 158 10.72 5.78 -7.72
CA SER A 158 9.79 6.74 -8.34
C SER A 158 8.61 6.05 -9.03
N LEU A 159 8.83 4.84 -9.56
CA LEU A 159 7.79 4.02 -10.17
C LEU A 159 6.72 3.62 -9.15
N ASP A 160 7.10 3.24 -7.94
CA ASP A 160 6.14 2.84 -6.90
C ASP A 160 5.25 4.01 -6.50
N VAL A 161 5.82 5.22 -6.40
CA VAL A 161 5.05 6.45 -6.12
C VAL A 161 4.00 6.71 -7.20
N VAL A 162 4.39 6.58 -8.48
CA VAL A 162 3.47 6.79 -9.60
C VAL A 162 2.38 5.72 -9.63
N VAL A 163 2.73 4.45 -9.43
CA VAL A 163 1.76 3.34 -9.39
C VAL A 163 0.75 3.55 -8.25
N VAL A 164 1.20 3.90 -7.05
CA VAL A 164 0.32 4.16 -5.90
C VAL A 164 -0.59 5.37 -6.16
N ALA A 165 -0.07 6.44 -6.76
CA ALA A 165 -0.87 7.60 -7.12
C ALA A 165 -1.99 7.25 -8.11
N ILE A 166 -1.68 6.46 -9.15
CA ILE A 166 -2.66 6.00 -10.14
C ILE A 166 -3.71 5.09 -9.49
N VAL A 167 -3.29 4.11 -8.68
CA VAL A 167 -4.20 3.21 -7.98
C VAL A 167 -5.13 3.98 -7.04
N GLY A 168 -4.59 4.94 -6.27
CA GLY A 168 -5.39 5.80 -5.40
C GLY A 168 -6.42 6.62 -6.16
N LEU A 169 -6.04 7.19 -7.31
CA LEU A 169 -6.96 7.94 -8.17
C LEU A 169 -8.08 7.04 -8.72
N VAL A 170 -7.75 5.83 -9.17
CA VAL A 170 -8.72 4.85 -9.67
C VAL A 170 -9.70 4.44 -8.57
N LEU A 171 -9.21 4.19 -7.36
CA LEU A 171 -10.06 3.86 -6.21
C LEU A 171 -10.99 5.02 -5.84
N ALA A 172 -10.49 6.25 -5.80
CA ALA A 172 -11.29 7.44 -5.53
C ALA A 172 -12.39 7.65 -6.59
N CYS A 173 -12.04 7.49 -7.87
CA CYS A 173 -13.01 7.56 -8.97
C CYS A 173 -14.07 6.46 -8.85
N THR A 174 -13.67 5.22 -8.55
CA THR A 174 -14.58 4.09 -8.41
C THR A 174 -15.55 4.28 -7.24
N ALA A 175 -15.06 4.80 -6.11
CA ALA A 175 -15.88 5.14 -4.95
C ALA A 175 -16.90 6.26 -5.27
N ALA A 176 -16.55 7.22 -6.14
CA ALA A 176 -17.43 8.31 -6.54
C ALA A 176 -18.54 7.89 -7.53
N ILE A 177 -18.37 6.79 -8.27
CA ILE A 177 -19.37 6.29 -9.22
C ILE A 177 -20.66 5.86 -8.51
N TYR A 178 -20.55 5.22 -7.34
CA TYR A 178 -21.72 4.75 -6.58
C TYR A 178 -22.68 5.90 -6.16
N PRO A 179 -22.23 6.96 -5.48
CA PRO A 179 -23.08 8.10 -5.14
C PRO A 179 -23.51 8.90 -6.38
N ALA A 180 -22.69 9.01 -7.43
CA ALA A 180 -23.09 9.70 -8.67
C ALA A 180 -24.30 9.02 -9.35
N HIS A 181 -24.31 7.68 -9.39
CA HIS A 181 -25.47 6.93 -9.86
C HIS A 181 -26.68 7.05 -8.93
N ARG A 182 -26.47 7.06 -7.60
CA ARG A 182 -27.54 7.23 -6.64
C ARG A 182 -28.15 8.64 -6.68
N ALA A 183 -27.34 9.67 -6.94
CA ALA A 183 -27.77 11.06 -7.06
C ALA A 183 -28.61 11.30 -8.32
N SER A 184 -28.24 10.70 -9.47
CA SER A 184 -29.01 10.88 -10.71
C SER A 184 -30.41 10.25 -10.60
N ARG A 185 -30.53 9.13 -9.89
CA ARG A 185 -31.80 8.42 -9.66
C ARG A 185 -32.59 8.94 -8.45
N ALA A 186 -32.00 9.81 -7.63
CA ALA A 186 -32.74 10.52 -6.61
C ALA A 186 -33.59 11.61 -7.28
N LEU A 187 -34.89 11.64 -6.95
CA LEU A 187 -35.97 12.55 -7.39
C LEU A 187 -36.71 12.05 -8.64
N VAL A 188 -38.01 11.71 -8.53
CA VAL A 188 -39.09 12.70 -8.27
C VAL A 188 -40.08 12.36 -7.12
N VAL A 189 -40.28 11.11 -6.70
CA VAL A 189 -41.48 10.75 -5.90
C VAL A 189 -41.41 11.09 -4.39
N ASP A 190 -40.23 11.12 -3.77
CA ASP A 190 -40.14 11.31 -2.30
C ASP A 190 -40.15 12.78 -1.86
N GLY A 191 -39.90 13.74 -2.76
CA GLY A 191 -39.80 15.16 -2.40
C GLY A 191 -41.14 15.89 -2.21
N VAL A 192 -42.24 15.29 -2.68
CA VAL A 192 -43.61 15.86 -2.59
C VAL A 192 -44.42 15.18 -1.48
N ARG A 193 -43.95 14.06 -0.92
CA ARG A 193 -44.72 13.23 0.02
C ARG A 193 -44.29 13.40 1.49
N SER A 194 -43.40 14.34 1.77
CA SER A 194 -42.97 14.69 3.14
C SER A 194 -43.41 16.10 3.54
N GLU A 195 -44.65 16.47 3.18
CA GLU A 195 -45.43 17.42 3.97
C GLU A 195 -46.25 16.65 5.01
#